data_AF-S7U1C7-F1
#
_entry.id   AF-S7U1C7-F1
#
_cell.length_a   1.000
_cell.length_b   1.000
_cell.length_c   1.000
_cell.angle_alpha   90.00
_cell.angle_beta   90.00
_cell.angle_gamma   90.00
#
_symmetry.space_group_name_H-M   'P 1'
#
loop_
_entity.id
_entity.type
_entity.pdbx_description
1 polymer ?
#
loop_
_entity_poly.entity_id
_entity_poly.type
_entity_poly.pdbx_seq_one_letter_code
_entity_poly.pdbx_strand_id
1 'polypeptide(L)'
;MSQLETPLFTGLLEHMKKNPVQFHIPGHKKGAGMDPEFRAFIGDNALAIDLINISPLDDLHHPKGMIKRAQELAAEAFGADYTFFSVQGTSGAIMTMVMSVAGPGDKIIVPRNVHKSVMSA
;
A
#
# COMPACT_ATOMS: atom_id res chain seq x y z
N MET A 1 -0.20 -13.86 15.33
CA MET A 1 0.98 -12.97 15.56
C MET A 1 0.58 -11.95 16.62
N SER A 2 1.45 -11.06 17.12
CA SER A 2 0.98 -10.02 18.04
C SER A 2 0.32 -8.88 17.27
N GLN A 3 -0.91 -8.50 17.65
CA GLN A 3 -1.62 -7.35 17.05
C GLN A 3 -0.99 -5.99 17.37
N LEU A 4 0.07 -5.95 18.19
CA LEU A 4 0.88 -4.76 18.45
C LEU A 4 2.04 -4.60 17.45
N GLU A 5 2.28 -5.59 16.59
CA GLU A 5 3.30 -5.51 15.56
C GLU A 5 2.87 -4.59 14.42
N THR A 6 3.83 -3.84 13.87
CA THR A 6 3.62 -3.01 12.68
C THR A 6 4.63 -3.38 11.59
N PRO A 7 4.53 -4.58 10.96
CA PRO A 7 5.61 -5.12 10.15
C PRO A 7 6.06 -4.19 9.02
N LEU A 8 5.10 -3.56 8.32
CA LEU A 8 5.39 -2.60 7.25
C LEU A 8 6.12 -1.36 7.77
N PHE A 9 5.56 -0.69 8.79
CA PHE A 9 6.15 0.53 9.33
C PHE A 9 7.51 0.27 10.01
N THR A 10 7.60 -0.78 10.81
CA THR A 10 8.85 -1.24 11.43
C THR A 10 9.92 -1.52 10.37
N GLY A 11 9.57 -2.23 9.30
CA GLY A 11 10.48 -2.52 8.19
C GLY A 11 10.99 -1.25 7.49
N LEU A 12 10.13 -0.25 7.28
CA LEU A 12 10.53 1.04 6.72
C LEU A 12 11.48 1.80 7.66
N LEU A 13 11.20 1.81 8.97
CA LEU A 13 12.08 2.44 9.96
C LEU A 13 13.45 1.77 10.03
N GLU A 14 13.50 0.43 9.99
CA GLU A 14 14.75 -0.33 9.98
C GLU A 14 15.56 -0.08 8.71
N HIS A 15 14.90 0.01 7.55
CA HIS A 15 15.56 0.37 6.30
C HIS A 15 16.16 1.78 6.36
N MET A 16 15.40 2.75 6.86
CA MET A 16 15.84 4.13 7.02
C MET A 16 17.08 4.22 7.94
N LYS A 17 17.10 3.49 9.07
CA LYS A 17 18.23 3.47 10.02
C LYS A 17 19.55 3.01 9.39
N LYS A 18 19.52 2.19 8.34
CA LYS A 18 20.73 1.75 7.61
C LYS A 18 21.36 2.86 6.77
N ASN A 19 20.67 3.99 6.61
CA ASN A 19 21.06 5.13 5.81
C ASN A 19 21.69 4.79 4.44
N PRO A 20 21.00 4.01 3.59
CA PRO A 20 21.53 3.65 2.28
C PRO A 20 21.63 4.87 1.35
N VAL A 21 22.64 4.88 0.49
CA VAL A 21 22.76 5.84 -0.62
C VAL A 21 21.80 5.42 -1.74
N GLN A 22 20.89 6.31 -2.14
CA GLN A 22 19.81 5.99 -3.07
C GLN A 22 20.18 6.31 -4.52
N PHE A 23 20.55 5.30 -5.29
CA PHE A 23 20.72 5.42 -6.75
C PHE A 23 19.46 5.09 -7.56
N HIS A 24 18.34 4.81 -6.88
CA HIS A 24 17.03 4.50 -7.47
C HIS A 24 16.03 5.67 -7.34
N ILE A 25 14.85 5.56 -7.95
CA ILE A 25 13.73 6.48 -7.70
C ILE A 25 13.20 6.35 -6.26
N PRO A 26 12.52 7.35 -5.67
CA PRO A 26 12.20 8.67 -6.23
C PRO A 26 13.42 9.59 -6.40
N GLY A 27 13.32 10.54 -7.34
CA GLY A 27 14.40 11.46 -7.69
C GLY A 27 14.78 12.46 -6.59
N HIS A 28 13.91 12.68 -5.60
CA HIS A 28 14.18 13.62 -4.50
C HIS A 28 15.20 13.10 -3.47
N LYS A 29 15.56 11.80 -3.48
CA LYS A 29 16.61 11.24 -2.61
C LYS A 29 16.45 11.60 -1.13
N LYS A 30 15.33 11.21 -0.51
CA LYS A 30 14.97 11.61 0.88
C LYS A 30 14.85 13.13 1.08
N GLY A 31 14.60 13.87 0.01
CA GLY A 31 14.42 15.33 0.03
C GLY A 31 15.65 16.13 -0.38
N ALA A 32 16.81 15.52 -0.61
CA ALA A 32 18.01 16.23 -1.06
C ALA A 32 17.86 16.91 -2.43
N GLY A 33 17.01 16.34 -3.31
CA GLY A 33 16.69 16.90 -4.62
C GLY A 33 15.44 17.79 -4.66
N MET A 34 14.87 18.16 -3.51
CA MET A 34 13.68 19.00 -3.42
C MET A 34 14.03 20.46 -3.14
N ASP A 35 13.11 21.35 -3.50
CA ASP A 35 13.15 22.73 -3.03
C ASP A 35 13.18 22.78 -1.49
N PRO A 36 14.06 23.60 -0.87
CA PRO A 36 14.20 23.64 0.58
C PRO A 36 12.92 24.04 1.33
N GLU A 37 12.12 24.97 0.79
CA GLU A 37 10.88 25.43 1.41
C GLU A 37 9.86 24.29 1.41
N PHE A 38 9.70 23.62 0.27
CA PHE A 38 8.77 22.49 0.16
C PHE A 38 9.21 21.28 0.99
N ARG A 39 10.53 21.00 1.05
CA ARG A 39 11.08 19.95 1.93
C ARG A 39 10.75 20.23 3.40
N ALA A 40 10.96 21.46 3.84
CA ALA A 40 10.66 21.87 5.22
C ALA A 40 9.16 21.73 5.54
N PHE A 41 8.29 22.05 4.58
CA PHE A 41 6.84 21.90 4.72
C PHE A 41 6.39 20.43 4.85
N ILE A 42 6.89 19.53 3.97
CA ILE A 42 6.52 18.11 4.00
C ILE A 42 7.13 17.38 5.21
N GLY A 43 8.38 17.68 5.52
CA GLY A 43 9.13 17.09 6.62
C GLY A 43 9.96 15.86 6.25
N ASP A 44 11.17 15.81 6.81
CA ASP A 44 12.17 14.80 6.47
C ASP A 44 11.74 13.36 6.78
N ASN A 45 10.95 13.14 7.83
CA ASN A 45 10.49 11.80 8.21
C ASN A 45 9.58 11.18 7.14
N ALA A 46 8.68 11.97 6.54
CA ALA A 46 7.80 11.48 5.48
C ALA A 46 8.62 11.15 4.22
N LEU A 47 9.54 12.02 3.85
CA LEU A 47 10.42 11.84 2.68
C LEU A 47 11.40 10.68 2.85
N ALA A 48 11.78 10.35 4.09
CA ALA A 48 12.72 9.26 4.38
C ALA A 48 12.10 7.86 4.21
N ILE A 49 10.77 7.75 4.28
CA ILE A 49 10.02 6.50 4.07
C ILE A 49 9.30 6.45 2.72
N ASP A 50 9.43 7.49 1.87
CA ASP A 50 9.01 7.45 0.47
C ASP A 50 9.99 6.62 -0.36
N LEU A 51 9.64 5.33 -0.51
CA LEU A 51 10.48 4.28 -1.04
C LEU A 51 9.69 3.43 -2.04
N ILE A 52 10.41 2.78 -2.95
CA ILE A 52 9.83 1.86 -3.94
C ILE A 52 10.12 0.40 -3.59
N ASN A 53 9.69 -0.53 -4.45
CA ASN A 53 9.93 -1.96 -4.37
C ASN A 53 11.40 -2.34 -4.68
N ILE A 54 12.34 -1.88 -3.84
CA ILE A 54 13.76 -2.28 -3.88
C ILE A 54 14.02 -3.38 -2.87
N SER A 55 14.91 -4.34 -3.17
CA SER A 55 15.38 -5.26 -2.14
C SER A 55 16.16 -4.48 -1.06
N PRO A 56 15.91 -4.67 0.26
CA PRO A 56 15.14 -5.74 0.90
C PRO A 56 13.68 -5.41 1.21
N LEU A 57 13.14 -4.31 0.69
CA LEU A 57 11.73 -3.94 0.79
C LEU A 57 10.86 -4.86 -0.09
N ASP A 58 9.56 -4.82 0.16
CA ASP A 58 8.57 -5.74 -0.41
C ASP A 58 7.89 -5.13 -1.64
N ASP A 59 7.20 -5.97 -2.41
CA ASP A 59 6.41 -5.53 -3.57
C ASP A 59 4.92 -5.57 -3.25
N LEU A 60 4.23 -4.45 -3.37
CA LEU A 60 2.80 -4.36 -3.09
C LEU A 60 1.95 -5.26 -4.02
N HIS A 61 2.37 -5.46 -5.27
CA HIS A 61 1.64 -6.26 -6.25
C HIS A 61 1.81 -7.76 -6.02
N HIS A 62 2.89 -8.16 -5.34
CA HIS A 62 3.17 -9.56 -5.05
C HIS A 62 3.89 -9.70 -3.69
N PRO A 63 3.18 -9.41 -2.59
CA PRO A 63 3.81 -9.27 -1.29
C PRO A 63 4.30 -10.60 -0.75
N LYS A 64 5.55 -10.63 -0.28
CA LYS A 64 6.21 -11.82 0.28
C LYS A 64 6.80 -11.60 1.67
N GLY A 65 6.99 -10.35 2.06
CA GLY A 65 7.69 -9.97 3.29
C GLY A 65 6.80 -9.17 4.23
N MET A 66 7.22 -7.94 4.53
CA MET A 66 6.56 -7.09 5.52
C MET A 66 5.12 -6.69 5.14
N ILE A 67 4.82 -6.55 3.84
CA ILE A 67 3.46 -6.23 3.39
C ILE A 67 2.56 -7.45 3.61
N LYS A 68 3.05 -8.65 3.26
CA LYS A 68 2.31 -9.92 3.48
C LYS A 68 1.99 -10.13 4.96
N ARG A 69 2.96 -9.95 5.85
CA ARG A 69 2.75 -10.06 7.30
C ARG A 69 1.75 -9.03 7.82
N ALA A 70 1.81 -7.79 7.32
CA ALA A 70 0.84 -6.76 7.68
C ALA A 70 -0.58 -7.10 7.20
N GLN A 71 -0.72 -7.69 6.00
CA GLN A 71 -1.98 -8.17 5.47
C GLN A 71 -2.54 -9.35 6.28
N GLU A 72 -1.69 -10.29 6.73
CA GLU A 72 -2.10 -11.41 7.58
C GLU A 72 -2.59 -10.95 8.96
N LEU A 73 -1.88 -10.00 9.59
CA LEU A 73 -2.31 -9.37 10.84
C LEU A 73 -3.67 -8.67 10.69
N ALA A 74 -3.86 -7.94 9.58
CA ALA A 74 -5.13 -7.30 9.29
C ALA A 74 -6.25 -8.33 9.06
N ALA A 75 -5.99 -9.41 8.33
CA ALA A 75 -6.97 -10.49 8.15
C ALA A 75 -7.40 -11.10 9.49
N GLU A 76 -6.44 -11.37 10.38
CA GLU A 76 -6.70 -11.85 11.75
C GLU A 76 -7.54 -10.84 12.54
N ALA A 77 -7.19 -9.55 12.50
CA ALA A 77 -7.88 -8.50 13.26
C ALA A 77 -9.33 -8.27 12.79
N PHE A 78 -9.59 -8.35 11.48
CA PHE A 78 -10.91 -8.13 10.89
C PHE A 78 -11.73 -9.41 10.75
N GLY A 79 -11.18 -10.58 11.11
CA GLY A 79 -11.87 -11.86 10.99
C GLY A 79 -12.14 -12.29 9.54
N ALA A 80 -11.22 -11.96 8.63
CA ALA A 80 -11.31 -12.31 7.21
C ALA A 80 -10.33 -13.44 6.86
N ASP A 81 -10.64 -14.25 5.84
CA ASP A 81 -9.71 -15.26 5.33
C ASP A 81 -8.43 -14.62 4.76
N TYR A 82 -8.59 -13.48 4.08
CA TYR A 82 -7.51 -12.71 3.46
C TYR A 82 -7.80 -11.21 3.55
N THR A 83 -6.74 -10.41 3.61
CA THR A 83 -6.81 -8.95 3.47
C THR A 83 -5.83 -8.49 2.41
N PHE A 84 -6.28 -7.59 1.53
CA PHE A 84 -5.45 -6.94 0.51
C PHE A 84 -5.42 -5.44 0.77
N PHE A 85 -4.25 -4.82 0.67
CA PHE A 85 -4.10 -3.38 0.83
C PHE A 85 -4.29 -2.67 -0.51
N SER A 86 -5.14 -1.65 -0.53
CA SER A 86 -5.38 -0.77 -1.68
C SER A 86 -4.88 0.64 -1.38
N VAL A 87 -4.11 1.21 -2.29
CA VAL A 87 -3.66 2.62 -2.25
C VAL A 87 -4.53 3.53 -3.15
N GLN A 88 -5.56 2.98 -3.78
CA GLN A 88 -6.46 3.69 -4.72
C GLN A 88 -7.87 3.88 -4.13
N GLY A 89 -7.98 3.83 -2.80
CA GLY A 89 -9.24 3.91 -2.06
C GLY A 89 -10.19 2.72 -2.33
N THR A 90 -11.39 2.81 -1.76
CA THR A 90 -12.42 1.76 -1.87
C THR A 90 -12.98 1.62 -3.30
N SER A 91 -12.94 2.69 -4.11
CA SER A 91 -13.37 2.64 -5.51
C SER A 91 -12.56 1.61 -6.30
N GLY A 92 -11.23 1.66 -6.22
CA GLY A 92 -10.36 0.67 -6.86
C GLY A 92 -10.58 -0.74 -6.30
N ALA A 93 -10.79 -0.88 -4.99
CA ALA A 93 -11.07 -2.18 -4.37
C ALA A 93 -12.39 -2.80 -4.87
N ILE A 94 -13.46 -2.01 -5.00
CA ILE A 94 -14.75 -2.45 -5.56
C ILE A 94 -14.59 -2.89 -7.00
N MET A 95 -13.89 -2.11 -7.82
CA MET A 95 -13.64 -2.46 -9.23
C MET A 95 -12.89 -3.79 -9.34
N THR A 96 -11.81 -3.95 -8.57
CA THR A 96 -11.06 -5.21 -8.51
C THR A 96 -11.92 -6.38 -8.07
N MET A 97 -12.78 -6.20 -7.07
CA MET A 97 -13.69 -7.24 -6.57
C MET A 97 -14.71 -7.69 -7.63
N VAL A 98 -15.28 -6.76 -8.41
CA VAL A 98 -16.24 -7.11 -9.47
C VAL A 98 -15.52 -7.80 -10.62
N MET A 99 -14.43 -7.22 -11.11
CA MET A 99 -13.67 -7.76 -12.26
C MET A 99 -12.99 -9.10 -11.96
N SER A 100 -12.77 -9.46 -10.69
CA SER A 100 -12.17 -10.75 -10.32
C SER A 100 -13.15 -11.91 -10.35
N VAL A 101 -14.46 -11.66 -10.34
CA VAL A 101 -15.51 -12.70 -10.26
C VAL A 101 -16.51 -12.68 -11.41
N ALA A 102 -16.59 -11.60 -12.20
CA ALA A 102 -17.55 -11.45 -13.29
C ALA A 102 -16.87 -11.06 -14.61
N GLY A 103 -17.25 -11.74 -15.69
CA GLY A 103 -16.83 -11.42 -17.06
C GLY A 103 -17.95 -10.80 -17.91
N PRO A 104 -17.65 -10.43 -19.16
CA PRO A 104 -18.65 -9.90 -20.09
C PRO A 104 -19.83 -10.85 -20.29
N GLY A 105 -21.04 -10.36 -20.02
CA GLY A 105 -22.29 -11.12 -20.15
C GLY A 105 -22.75 -11.83 -18.87
N ASP A 106 -21.87 -11.93 -17.85
CA ASP A 106 -22.25 -12.43 -16.54
C ASP A 106 -23.20 -11.45 -15.82
N LYS A 107 -23.94 -11.98 -14.85
CA LYS A 107 -24.91 -11.21 -14.06
C LYS A 107 -24.50 -11.26 -12.60
N ILE A 108 -24.47 -10.10 -11.96
CA ILE A 108 -24.24 -9.95 -10.52
C ILE A 108 -25.44 -9.30 -9.85
N ILE A 109 -25.69 -9.68 -8.59
CA ILE A 109 -26.72 -9.04 -7.76
C ILE A 109 -26.08 -7.85 -7.06
N VAL A 110 -26.67 -6.67 -7.24
CA VAL A 110 -26.23 -5.44 -6.58
C VAL A 110 -27.41 -4.74 -5.92
N PRO A 111 -27.20 -4.06 -4.78
CA PRO A 111 -28.26 -3.26 -4.17
C PRO A 111 -28.62 -2.07 -5.05
N ARG A 112 -29.83 -1.51 -4.92
CA ARG A 112 -30.26 -0.37 -5.73
C ARG A 112 -29.45 0.90 -5.43
N ASN A 113 -28.99 1.05 -4.20
CA ASN A 113 -28.22 2.19 -3.68
C ASN A 113 -26.70 1.93 -3.72
N VAL A 114 -26.19 1.38 -4.82
CA VAL A 114 -24.75 1.18 -5.00
C VAL A 114 -23.97 2.49 -5.07
N HIS A 115 -22.72 2.45 -4.63
CA HIS A 115 -21.75 3.50 -4.91
C HIS A 115 -21.42 3.54 -6.41
N LYS A 116 -21.13 4.73 -6.95
CA LYS A 116 -20.85 4.95 -8.39
C LYS A 116 -19.73 4.03 -8.92
N SER A 117 -18.76 3.68 -8.09
CA SER A 117 -17.66 2.78 -8.47
C SER A 117 -18.13 1.39 -8.88
N VAL A 118 -19.24 0.87 -8.33
CA VAL A 118 -19.81 -0.42 -8.73
C VAL A 118 -20.31 -0.37 -10.17
N MET A 119 -20.92 0.76 -10.58
CA MET A 119 -21.41 0.94 -11.95
C MET A 119 -20.30 1.26 -12.95
N SER A 120 -19.11 1.61 -12.46
CA SER A 120 -17.94 1.94 -13.27
C SER A 120 -16.97 0.77 -13.42
N ALA A 121 -17.19 -0.29 -12.65
CA ALA A 121 -16.49 -1.57 -12.74
C ALA A 121 -17.07 -2.38 -13.90
#